data_AF-A0AAD9DID7-F1
#
_entry.id   AF-A0AAD9DID7-F1
#
_cell.length_a   1.000
_cell.length_b   1.000
_cell.length_c   1.000
_cell.angle_alpha   90.00
_cell.angle_beta   90.00
_cell.angle_gamma   90.00
#
_symmetry.space_group_name_H-M   'P 1'
#
loop_
_entity.id
_entity.type
_entity.pdbx_description
1 polymer ?
#
loop_
_entity_poly.entity_id
_entity_poly.type
_entity_poly.pdbx_seq_one_letter_code
_entity_poly.pdbx_strand_id
1 'polypeptide(L)'
;MKQVKFYNNLLLLTIILPAFQVAVKMAGETGIEQSDLINASGESSKERNFAAKLPSHILNTSFHGFYEAFIFRQLERAKQDAETFYEEQSESTINMSSPMFMREFYFGLVSFWIGREKCDKKWLLRGIASKHALNNLATTASTWNFENKAFLLQAEEQFSQMDFVAAGVLYEAAILSSKRHKFLNEEALANELAGYFYLDTGKKMKSIHYFSQAFQKYTEWGALAKASTLSKYLN
;
A
#
# COMPACT_ATOMS: atom_id res chain seq x y z
N MET A 1 20.97 -7.25 30.14
CA MET A 1 20.63 -8.26 29.10
C MET A 1 19.14 -8.52 28.93
N LYS A 2 18.35 -8.86 29.97
CA LYS A 2 16.90 -9.15 29.82
C LYS A 2 16.07 -8.00 29.24
N GLN A 3 16.34 -6.76 29.67
CA GLN A 3 15.59 -5.57 29.23
C GLN A 3 15.88 -5.21 27.76
N VAL A 4 17.14 -5.32 27.32
CA VAL A 4 17.54 -5.13 25.91
C VAL A 4 16.88 -6.18 25.01
N LYS A 5 16.83 -7.44 25.45
CA LYS A 5 16.12 -8.51 24.73
C LYS A 5 14.61 -8.20 24.59
N PHE A 6 13.97 -7.72 25.66
CA PHE A 6 12.56 -7.33 25.64
C PHE A 6 12.27 -6.20 24.63
N TYR A 7 13.09 -5.14 24.60
CA TYR A 7 12.91 -4.05 23.63
C TYR A 7 13.19 -4.48 22.18
N ASN A 8 14.18 -5.35 21.96
CA ASN A 8 14.45 -5.88 20.62
C ASN A 8 13.28 -6.75 20.12
N ASN A 9 12.73 -7.60 20.99
CA ASN A 9 11.52 -8.38 20.71
C ASN A 9 10.33 -7.45 20.38
N LEU A 10 10.21 -6.32 21.07
CA LEU A 10 9.17 -5.35 20.80
C LEU A 10 9.31 -4.70 19.42
N LEU A 11 10.51 -4.29 19.03
CA LEU A 11 10.77 -3.74 17.69
C LEU A 11 10.51 -4.77 16.58
N LEU A 12 10.93 -6.02 16.79
CA LEU A 12 10.69 -7.12 15.87
C LEU A 12 9.18 -7.35 15.67
N LEU A 13 8.43 -7.47 16.76
CA LEU A 13 6.97 -7.70 16.73
C LEU A 13 6.17 -6.54 16.15
N THR A 14 6.59 -5.30 16.40
CA THR A 14 5.80 -4.13 16.05
C THR A 14 6.10 -3.59 14.66
N ILE A 15 7.32 -3.73 14.14
CA ILE A 15 7.73 -3.07 12.88
C ILE A 15 8.16 -4.10 11.84
N ILE A 16 9.08 -5.00 12.19
CA ILE A 16 9.76 -5.85 11.20
C ILE A 16 8.86 -6.99 10.75
N LEU A 17 8.21 -7.68 11.69
CA LEU A 17 7.44 -8.88 11.40
C LEU A 17 6.25 -8.60 10.45
N PRO A 18 5.41 -7.57 10.67
CA PRO A 18 4.29 -7.29 9.76
C PRO A 18 4.76 -6.96 8.33
N ALA A 19 5.83 -6.17 8.18
CA ALA A 19 6.39 -5.84 6.87
C ALA A 19 6.93 -7.08 6.14
N PHE A 20 7.66 -7.93 6.86
CA PHE A 20 8.24 -9.16 6.32
C PHE A 20 7.16 -10.15 5.87
N GLN A 21 6.07 -10.28 6.63
CA GLN A 21 4.94 -11.14 6.28
C GLN A 21 4.31 -10.75 4.93
N VAL A 22 4.14 -9.44 4.69
CA VAL A 22 3.62 -8.99 3.40
C VAL A 22 4.60 -9.31 2.27
N ALA A 23 5.90 -9.11 2.48
CA ALA A 23 6.92 -9.43 1.47
C ALA A 23 6.94 -10.93 1.11
N VAL A 24 6.93 -11.81 2.11
CA VAL A 24 6.88 -13.27 1.94
C VAL A 24 5.63 -13.70 1.17
N LYS A 25 4.47 -13.12 1.53
CA LYS A 25 3.20 -13.39 0.84
C LYS A 25 3.22 -12.89 -0.60
N MET A 26 3.82 -11.73 -0.87
CA MET A 26 3.97 -11.20 -2.23
C MET A 26 4.90 -12.06 -3.09
N ALA A 27 5.97 -12.60 -2.50
CA ALA A 27 6.89 -13.52 -3.18
C ALA A 27 6.26 -14.89 -3.46
N GLY A 28 5.26 -15.30 -2.67
CA GLY A 28 4.64 -16.64 -2.78
C GLY A 28 5.39 -17.72 -2.00
N GLU A 29 6.29 -17.31 -1.11
CA GLU A 29 7.00 -18.22 -0.22
C GLU A 29 6.08 -18.59 0.95
N THR A 30 5.29 -19.66 0.81
CA THR A 30 4.41 -20.14 1.90
C THR A 30 5.16 -20.90 3.01
N GLY A 31 6.50 -20.93 2.97
CA GLY A 31 7.34 -21.85 3.76
C GLY A 31 7.89 -21.30 5.08
N ILE A 32 7.66 -20.04 5.41
CA ILE A 32 8.01 -19.49 6.71
C ILE A 32 6.70 -19.22 7.45
N GLU A 33 6.26 -20.17 8.27
CA GLU A 33 5.09 -19.92 9.09
C GLU A 33 5.36 -18.79 10.08
N GLN A 34 4.31 -18.03 10.42
CA GLN A 34 4.37 -17.05 11.49
C GLN A 34 4.89 -17.68 12.80
N SER A 35 4.61 -18.96 13.02
CA SER A 35 5.14 -19.76 14.12
C SER A 35 6.67 -19.87 14.06
N ASP A 36 7.29 -20.10 12.90
CA ASP A 36 8.73 -20.30 12.73
C ASP A 36 9.54 -19.03 13.01
N LEU A 37 9.07 -17.86 12.57
CA LEU A 37 9.70 -16.56 12.87
C LEU A 37 9.58 -16.20 14.36
N ILE A 38 8.41 -16.47 14.94
CA ILE A 38 8.14 -16.22 16.37
C ILE A 38 8.95 -17.20 17.25
N ASN A 39 9.10 -18.44 16.81
CA ASN A 39 9.90 -19.44 17.50
C ASN A 39 11.40 -19.11 17.38
N ALA A 40 11.85 -18.59 16.23
CA ALA A 40 13.22 -18.16 16.00
C ALA A 40 13.60 -16.90 16.82
N SER A 41 12.66 -16.01 17.10
CA SER A 41 12.91 -14.81 17.93
C SER A 41 12.98 -15.12 19.44
N GLY A 42 12.45 -16.27 19.86
CA GLY A 42 12.43 -16.68 21.27
C GLY A 42 11.55 -15.79 22.15
N GLU A 43 10.47 -15.26 21.57
CA GLU A 43 9.49 -14.38 22.22
C GLU A 43 8.46 -15.13 23.05
N SER A 44 8.15 -14.59 24.23
CA SER A 44 7.12 -15.16 25.10
C SER A 44 5.70 -14.76 24.69
N SER A 45 4.70 -15.55 25.06
CA SER A 45 3.29 -15.17 24.91
C SER A 45 2.94 -13.87 25.65
N LYS A 46 3.63 -13.57 26.76
CA LYS A 46 3.47 -12.32 27.52
C LYS A 46 3.96 -11.10 26.74
N GLU A 47 5.11 -11.20 26.08
CA GLU A 47 5.66 -10.13 25.24
C GLU A 47 4.74 -9.83 24.05
N ARG A 48 4.18 -10.87 23.42
CA ARG A 48 3.18 -10.72 22.35
C ARG A 48 1.91 -10.02 22.83
N ASN A 49 1.33 -10.47 23.94
CA ASN A 49 0.13 -9.87 24.49
C ASN A 49 0.35 -8.42 24.96
N PHE A 50 1.57 -8.08 25.38
CA PHE A 50 1.94 -6.71 25.72
C PHE A 50 2.08 -5.86 24.44
N ALA A 51 2.82 -6.34 23.44
CA ALA A 51 3.01 -5.67 22.16
C ALA A 51 1.67 -5.39 21.46
N ALA A 52 0.75 -6.36 21.48
CA ALA A 52 -0.58 -6.26 20.87
C ALA A 52 -1.43 -5.08 21.37
N LYS A 53 -1.11 -4.53 22.55
CA LYS A 53 -1.82 -3.40 23.16
C LYS A 53 -1.16 -2.05 22.92
N LEU A 54 0.01 -2.03 22.26
CA LEU A 54 0.72 -0.78 22.02
C LEU A 54 0.13 -0.07 20.80
N PRO A 55 -0.12 1.25 20.89
CA PRO A 55 -0.50 2.09 19.75
C PRO A 55 0.37 1.89 18.52
N SER A 56 1.69 1.82 18.71
CA SER A 56 2.65 1.60 17.62
C SER A 56 2.52 0.22 16.97
N HIS A 57 2.12 -0.81 17.72
CA HIS A 57 1.84 -2.11 17.15
C HIS A 57 0.56 -2.09 16.32
N ILE A 58 -0.53 -1.58 16.90
CA ILE A 58 -1.85 -1.47 16.24
C ILE A 58 -1.73 -0.67 14.95
N LEU A 59 -1.04 0.47 14.98
CA LEU A 59 -0.81 1.33 13.83
C LEU A 59 0.00 0.63 12.71
N ASN A 60 1.03 -0.15 13.08
CA ASN A 60 1.82 -0.88 12.10
C ASN A 60 1.07 -2.09 11.53
N THR A 61 0.43 -2.89 12.39
CA THR A 61 -0.29 -4.08 11.93
C THR A 61 -1.50 -3.71 11.09
N SER A 62 -2.25 -2.66 11.46
CA SER A 62 -3.33 -2.11 10.63
C SER A 62 -2.81 -1.59 9.30
N PHE A 63 -1.69 -0.84 9.28
CA PHE A 63 -1.05 -0.39 8.04
C PHE A 63 -0.71 -1.55 7.10
N HIS A 64 0.04 -2.53 7.61
CA HIS A 64 0.45 -3.68 6.80
C HIS A 64 -0.75 -4.55 6.40
N GLY A 65 -1.76 -4.66 7.26
CA GLY A 65 -3.02 -5.35 7.00
C GLY A 65 -3.77 -4.73 5.81
N PHE A 66 -4.04 -3.42 5.84
CA PHE A 66 -4.74 -2.78 4.73
C PHE A 66 -3.88 -2.71 3.47
N TYR A 67 -2.56 -2.51 3.59
CA TYR A 67 -1.64 -2.51 2.45
C TYR A 67 -1.68 -3.85 1.72
N GLU A 68 -1.51 -4.96 2.45
CA GLU A 68 -1.60 -6.31 1.90
C GLU A 68 -2.98 -6.54 1.27
N ALA A 69 -4.04 -6.24 2.01
CA ALA A 69 -5.41 -6.44 1.54
C ALA A 69 -5.67 -5.63 0.25
N PHE A 70 -5.20 -4.39 0.18
CA PHE A 70 -5.32 -3.54 -1.01
C PHE A 70 -4.58 -4.13 -2.21
N ILE A 71 -3.30 -4.51 -2.02
CA ILE A 71 -2.46 -5.09 -3.07
C ILE A 71 -3.07 -6.40 -3.61
N PHE A 72 -3.64 -7.23 -2.75
CA PHE A 72 -4.33 -8.47 -3.15
C PHE A 72 -5.82 -8.26 -3.51
N ARG A 73 -6.29 -7.00 -3.59
CA ARG A 73 -7.67 -6.62 -3.93
C ARG A 73 -8.74 -7.25 -3.03
N GLN A 74 -8.42 -7.46 -1.75
CA GLN A 74 -9.33 -7.83 -0.67
C GLN A 74 -9.92 -6.57 -0.03
N LEU A 75 -10.76 -5.86 -0.80
CA LEU A 75 -11.04 -4.44 -0.55
C LEU A 75 -11.88 -4.18 0.71
N GLU A 76 -12.77 -5.10 1.10
CA GLU A 76 -13.51 -4.98 2.37
C GLU A 76 -12.59 -5.14 3.60
N ARG A 77 -11.61 -6.05 3.55
CA ARG A 77 -10.58 -6.16 4.58
C ARG A 77 -9.69 -4.90 4.60
N ALA A 78 -9.31 -4.40 3.43
CA ALA A 78 -8.53 -3.17 3.32
C ALA A 78 -9.25 -1.98 3.98
N LYS A 79 -10.57 -1.86 3.80
CA LYS A 79 -11.39 -0.85 4.48
C LYS A 79 -11.37 -0.99 5.99
N GLN A 80 -11.59 -2.20 6.51
CA GLN A 80 -11.61 -2.44 7.95
C GLN A 80 -10.27 -2.04 8.59
N ASP A 81 -9.17 -2.56 8.05
CA ASP A 81 -7.82 -2.29 8.56
C ASP A 81 -7.45 -0.80 8.40
N ALA A 82 -7.93 -0.12 7.35
CA ALA A 82 -7.70 1.32 7.14
C ALA A 82 -8.49 2.23 8.10
N GLU A 83 -9.69 1.85 8.53
CA GLU A 83 -10.38 2.61 9.60
C GLU A 83 -9.62 2.50 10.92
N THR A 84 -9.22 1.28 11.32
CA THR A 84 -8.42 1.07 12.54
C THR A 84 -7.12 1.87 12.48
N PHE A 85 -6.45 1.87 11.32
CA PHE A 85 -5.26 2.69 11.12
C PHE A 85 -5.53 4.19 11.33
N TYR A 86 -6.61 4.71 10.74
CA TYR A 86 -6.94 6.13 10.82
C TYR A 86 -7.31 6.58 12.23
N GLU A 87 -8.08 5.77 12.96
CA GLU A 87 -8.45 6.01 14.36
C GLU A 87 -7.18 6.11 15.23
N GLU A 88 -6.32 5.10 15.16
CA GLU A 88 -5.07 5.06 15.93
C GLU A 88 -4.10 6.19 15.55
N GLN A 89 -4.00 6.51 14.25
CA GLN A 89 -3.16 7.61 13.77
C GLN A 89 -3.61 8.95 14.37
N SER A 90 -4.92 9.19 14.43
CA SER A 90 -5.51 10.44 14.91
C SER A 90 -5.29 10.69 16.42
N GLU A 91 -5.15 9.63 17.20
CA GLU A 91 -4.89 9.69 18.64
C GLU A 91 -3.38 9.78 18.97
N SER A 92 -2.52 9.44 18.01
CA SER A 92 -1.07 9.37 18.21
C SER A 92 -0.39 10.74 18.06
N THR A 93 0.47 11.12 19.01
CA THR A 93 1.35 12.30 18.96
C THR A 93 2.64 12.04 18.16
N ILE A 94 2.70 10.92 17.43
CA ILE A 94 3.92 10.42 16.80
C ILE A 94 4.21 11.26 15.55
N ASN A 95 5.16 12.19 15.72
CA ASN A 95 5.68 13.03 14.65
C ASN A 95 6.13 12.19 13.45
N MET A 96 5.74 12.68 12.28
CA MET A 96 6.03 12.16 10.94
C MET A 96 7.52 11.83 10.77
N SER A 97 7.91 10.56 10.86
CA SER A 97 9.25 10.08 10.51
C SER A 97 9.16 9.07 9.36
N SER A 98 10.11 9.15 8.42
CA SER A 98 10.23 8.25 7.26
C SER A 98 10.49 6.82 7.75
N PRO A 99 9.46 5.95 7.83
CA PRO A 99 8.75 5.36 6.69
C PRO A 99 7.26 5.75 6.56
N MET A 100 6.81 6.82 7.23
CA MET A 100 5.39 7.22 7.27
C MET A 100 4.81 7.69 5.92
N PHE A 101 5.62 8.10 4.95
CA PHE A 101 5.10 8.53 3.64
C PHE A 101 4.46 7.39 2.84
N MET A 102 4.92 6.14 3.04
CA MET A 102 4.27 4.97 2.40
C MET A 102 2.88 4.75 2.98
N ARG A 103 2.69 5.04 4.28
CA ARG A 103 1.37 4.97 4.92
C ARG A 103 0.42 5.97 4.30
N GLU A 104 0.84 7.22 4.16
CA GLU A 104 0.05 8.27 3.50
C GLU A 104 -0.28 7.90 2.05
N PHE A 105 0.69 7.36 1.31
CA PHE A 105 0.48 6.95 -0.06
C PHE A 105 -0.59 5.86 -0.21
N TYR A 106 -0.43 4.73 0.48
CA TYR A 106 -1.39 3.63 0.37
C TYR A 106 -2.73 3.96 1.02
N PHE A 107 -2.73 4.71 2.13
CA PHE A 107 -3.97 5.19 2.74
C PHE A 107 -4.74 6.10 1.78
N GLY A 108 -4.06 6.98 1.05
CA GLY A 108 -4.67 7.80 0.01
C GLY A 108 -5.32 6.97 -1.12
N LEU A 109 -4.62 5.95 -1.61
CA LEU A 109 -5.15 5.06 -2.65
C LEU A 109 -6.40 4.30 -2.18
N VAL A 110 -6.33 3.70 -0.97
CA VAL A 110 -7.47 3.01 -0.35
C VAL A 110 -8.63 3.98 -0.13
N SER A 111 -8.35 5.21 0.31
CA SER A 111 -9.35 6.24 0.56
C SER A 111 -10.11 6.63 -0.70
N PHE A 112 -9.41 6.87 -1.82
CA PHE A 112 -10.08 7.16 -3.09
C PHE A 112 -10.89 5.96 -3.59
N TRP A 113 -10.37 4.74 -3.44
CA TRP A 113 -11.12 3.54 -3.81
C TRP A 113 -12.43 3.41 -3.01
N ILE A 114 -12.36 3.49 -1.68
CA ILE A 114 -13.55 3.39 -0.81
C ILE A 114 -14.53 4.53 -1.09
N GLY A 115 -14.00 5.76 -1.22
CA GLY A 115 -14.79 6.95 -1.50
C GLY A 115 -15.56 6.85 -2.81
N ARG A 116 -14.93 6.29 -3.85
CA ARG A 116 -15.57 6.03 -5.15
C ARG A 116 -16.61 4.92 -5.08
N GLU A 117 -16.29 3.79 -4.46
CA GLU A 117 -17.17 2.61 -4.40
C GLU A 117 -18.44 2.87 -3.56
N LYS A 118 -18.30 3.58 -2.44
CA LYS A 118 -19.40 3.81 -1.49
C LYS A 118 -20.01 5.23 -1.60
N CYS A 119 -19.54 6.05 -2.55
CA CYS A 119 -19.88 7.47 -2.65
C CYS A 119 -19.68 8.23 -1.32
N ASP A 120 -18.64 7.86 -0.57
CA ASP A 120 -18.39 8.40 0.77
C ASP A 120 -17.44 9.60 0.74
N LYS A 121 -18.01 10.79 0.99
CA LYS A 121 -17.27 12.06 1.02
C LYS A 121 -16.17 12.09 2.07
N LYS A 122 -16.33 11.42 3.22
CA LYS A 122 -15.31 11.38 4.28
C LYS A 122 -14.03 10.74 3.76
N TRP A 123 -14.18 9.62 3.04
CA TRP A 123 -13.06 8.91 2.43
C TRP A 123 -12.43 9.68 1.27
N LEU A 124 -13.23 10.37 0.45
CA LEU A 124 -12.68 11.24 -0.58
C LEU A 124 -11.82 12.37 0.02
N LEU A 125 -12.28 13.01 1.11
CA LEU A 125 -11.52 14.04 1.82
C LEU A 125 -10.21 13.50 2.43
N ARG A 126 -10.23 12.28 2.99
CA ARG A 126 -9.03 11.57 3.47
C ARG A 126 -8.01 11.37 2.33
N GLY A 127 -8.47 10.90 1.17
CA GLY A 127 -7.63 10.74 -0.02
C GLY A 127 -7.03 12.06 -0.51
N ILE A 128 -7.83 13.13 -0.54
CA ILE A 128 -7.38 14.48 -0.88
C ILE A 128 -6.30 14.96 0.08
N ALA A 129 -6.45 14.75 1.40
CA ALA A 129 -5.45 15.11 2.39
C ALA A 129 -4.11 14.39 2.15
N SER A 130 -4.12 13.07 1.94
CA SER A 130 -2.91 12.31 1.62
C SER A 130 -2.26 12.75 0.31
N LYS A 131 -3.06 13.07 -0.71
CA LYS A 131 -2.58 13.66 -1.98
C LYS A 131 -1.86 14.99 -1.74
N HIS A 132 -2.43 15.88 -0.94
CA HIS A 132 -1.78 17.15 -0.60
C HIS A 132 -0.48 16.95 0.17
N ALA A 133 -0.44 16.01 1.11
CA ALA A 133 0.78 15.66 1.84
C ALA A 133 1.89 15.18 0.90
N LEU A 134 1.60 14.28 -0.05
CA LEU A 134 2.60 13.80 -1.01
C LEU A 134 3.04 14.86 -2.02
N ASN A 135 2.12 15.71 -2.50
CA ASN A 135 2.50 16.83 -3.35
C ASN A 135 3.45 17.77 -2.62
N ASN A 136 3.20 18.06 -1.34
CA ASN A 136 4.09 18.88 -0.53
C ASN A 136 5.47 18.22 -0.36
N LEU A 137 5.54 16.90 -0.19
CA LEU A 137 6.82 16.18 -0.14
C LEU A 137 7.55 16.20 -1.49
N ALA A 138 6.82 16.13 -2.61
CA ALA A 138 7.41 16.24 -3.94
C ALA A 138 8.03 17.61 -4.22
N THR A 139 7.50 18.68 -3.61
CA THR A 139 8.03 20.05 -3.77
C THR A 139 9.09 20.40 -2.74
N THR A 140 8.95 19.94 -1.49
CA THR A 140 9.82 20.35 -0.38
C THR A 140 10.95 19.38 -0.08
N ALA A 141 10.77 18.08 -0.35
CA ALA A 141 11.73 17.05 0.03
C ALA A 141 12.45 16.45 -1.19
N SER A 142 11.72 15.81 -2.11
CA SER A 142 12.32 15.21 -3.31
C SER A 142 11.28 14.88 -4.37
N THR A 143 11.31 15.61 -5.49
CA THR A 143 10.46 15.28 -6.65
C THR A 143 10.71 13.85 -7.13
N TRP A 144 11.97 13.40 -7.15
CA TRP A 144 12.35 12.06 -7.59
C TRP A 144 11.63 10.95 -6.79
N ASN A 145 11.49 11.12 -5.48
CA ASN A 145 10.92 10.09 -4.62
C ASN A 145 9.38 10.10 -4.54
N PHE A 146 8.75 11.24 -4.82
CA PHE A 146 7.33 11.45 -4.50
C PHE A 146 6.46 11.80 -5.71
N GLU A 147 7.03 12.23 -6.84
CA GLU A 147 6.28 12.64 -8.04
C GLU A 147 5.36 11.54 -8.56
N ASN A 148 5.86 10.32 -8.70
CA ASN A 148 5.08 9.21 -9.22
C ASN A 148 3.88 8.84 -8.31
N LYS A 149 4.08 8.88 -6.99
CA LYS A 149 3.02 8.65 -5.99
C LYS A 149 1.97 9.76 -6.03
N ALA A 150 2.41 11.00 -6.15
CA ALA A 150 1.53 12.15 -6.29
C ALA A 150 0.67 12.06 -7.55
N PHE A 151 1.26 11.73 -8.70
CA PHE A 151 0.49 11.50 -9.94
C PHE A 151 -0.51 10.36 -9.80
N LEU A 152 -0.15 9.27 -9.14
CA LEU A 152 -1.08 8.14 -8.97
C LEU A 152 -2.27 8.50 -8.07
N LEU A 153 -2.05 9.25 -6.99
CA LEU A 153 -3.15 9.77 -6.15
C LEU A 153 -4.03 10.77 -6.91
N GLN A 154 -3.43 11.64 -7.73
CA GLN A 154 -4.20 12.55 -8.60
C GLN A 154 -5.04 11.75 -9.62
N ALA A 155 -4.51 10.66 -10.17
CA ALA A 155 -5.25 9.80 -11.11
C ALA A 155 -6.49 9.18 -10.45
N GLU A 156 -6.35 8.64 -9.24
CA GLU A 156 -7.46 8.06 -8.46
C GLU A 156 -8.49 9.12 -8.02
N GLU A 157 -8.05 10.34 -7.72
CA GLU A 157 -8.95 11.48 -7.47
C GLU A 157 -9.80 11.80 -8.71
N GLN A 158 -9.16 12.00 -9.87
CA GLN A 158 -9.86 12.31 -11.13
C GLN A 158 -10.80 11.17 -11.53
N PHE A 159 -10.40 9.91 -11.29
CA PHE A 159 -11.26 8.76 -11.51
C PHE A 159 -12.50 8.80 -10.60
N SER A 160 -12.32 9.18 -9.33
CA SER A 160 -13.43 9.35 -8.38
C SER A 160 -14.36 10.51 -8.73
N GLN A 161 -13.88 11.49 -9.50
CA GLN A 161 -14.64 12.63 -10.02
C GLN A 161 -15.25 12.37 -11.41
N MET A 162 -15.06 11.17 -11.97
CA MET A 162 -15.50 10.78 -13.32
C MET A 162 -14.83 11.57 -14.46
N ASP A 163 -13.72 12.29 -14.20
CA ASP A 163 -12.88 12.86 -15.26
C ASP A 163 -11.90 11.79 -15.78
N PHE A 164 -12.44 10.91 -16.63
CA PHE A 164 -11.68 9.80 -17.18
C PHE A 164 -10.58 10.23 -18.16
N VAL A 165 -10.64 11.43 -18.71
CA VAL A 165 -9.61 11.94 -19.61
C VAL A 165 -8.39 12.35 -18.79
N ALA A 166 -8.60 13.17 -17.76
CA ALA A 166 -7.53 13.57 -16.85
C ALA A 166 -6.93 12.37 -16.10
N ALA A 167 -7.77 11.45 -15.61
CA ALA A 167 -7.30 10.24 -14.93
C ALA A 167 -6.35 9.41 -15.81
N GLY A 168 -6.71 9.19 -17.08
CA GLY A 168 -5.87 8.43 -18.02
C GLY A 168 -4.49 9.05 -18.26
N VAL A 169 -4.42 10.39 -18.37
CA VAL A 169 -3.14 11.12 -18.51
C VAL A 169 -2.29 10.99 -17.25
N LEU A 170 -2.91 11.07 -16.08
CA LEU A 170 -2.20 10.99 -14.79
C LEU A 170 -1.69 9.58 -14.48
N TYR A 171 -2.43 8.53 -14.85
CA TYR A 171 -1.92 7.15 -14.76
C TYR A 171 -0.66 6.97 -15.61
N GLU A 172 -0.67 7.45 -16.85
CA GLU A 172 0.49 7.37 -17.73
C GLU A 172 1.68 8.17 -17.16
N ALA A 173 1.42 9.36 -16.61
CA ALA A 173 2.45 10.16 -15.95
C ALA A 173 3.07 9.44 -14.74
N ALA A 174 2.25 8.78 -13.91
CA ALA A 174 2.72 7.99 -12.77
C ALA A 174 3.59 6.81 -13.20
N ILE A 175 3.21 6.10 -14.28
CA ILE A 175 3.97 4.98 -14.84
C ILE A 175 5.32 5.47 -15.39
N LEU A 176 5.30 6.53 -16.20
CA LEU A 176 6.52 7.12 -16.78
C LEU A 176 7.49 7.63 -15.72
N SER A 177 6.99 8.30 -14.69
CA SER A 177 7.81 8.78 -13.57
C SER A 177 8.40 7.60 -12.78
N SER A 178 7.61 6.58 -12.45
CA SER A 178 8.09 5.37 -11.77
C SER A 178 9.19 4.67 -12.55
N LYS A 179 9.01 4.53 -13.87
CA LYS A 179 9.98 3.93 -14.78
C LYS A 179 11.28 4.73 -14.86
N ARG A 180 11.17 6.06 -15.00
CA ARG A 180 12.32 6.97 -15.04
C ARG A 180 13.16 6.85 -13.77
N HIS A 181 12.50 6.73 -12.61
CA HIS A 181 13.14 6.67 -11.30
C HIS A 181 13.46 5.23 -10.84
N LYS A 182 13.15 4.23 -11.68
CA LYS A 182 13.42 2.80 -11.45
C LYS A 182 12.71 2.21 -10.22
N PHE A 183 11.55 2.76 -9.85
CA PHE A 183 10.68 2.20 -8.82
C PHE A 183 9.83 1.06 -9.41
N LEU A 184 10.40 -0.13 -9.56
CA LEU A 184 9.73 -1.27 -10.21
C LEU A 184 8.38 -1.64 -9.56
N ASN A 185 8.33 -1.66 -8.23
CA ASN A 185 7.12 -1.97 -7.47
C ASN A 185 6.02 -0.92 -7.67
N GLU A 186 6.39 0.35 -7.80
CA GLU A 186 5.46 1.46 -7.99
C GLU A 186 5.03 1.57 -9.47
N GLU A 187 5.93 1.24 -10.41
CA GLU A 187 5.60 1.07 -11.82
C GLU A 187 4.59 -0.07 -12.00
N ALA A 188 4.79 -1.21 -11.32
CA ALA A 188 3.87 -2.34 -11.34
C ALA A 188 2.48 -1.95 -10.80
N LEU A 189 2.44 -1.25 -9.65
CA LEU A 189 1.20 -0.79 -9.05
C LEU A 189 0.47 0.23 -9.93
N ALA A 190 1.18 1.21 -10.50
CA ALA A 190 0.58 2.21 -11.36
C ALA A 190 -0.02 1.57 -12.64
N ASN A 191 0.68 0.59 -13.23
CA ASN A 191 0.13 -0.21 -14.32
C ASN A 191 -1.10 -1.02 -13.88
N GLU A 192 -1.07 -1.65 -12.70
CA GLU A 192 -2.23 -2.42 -12.21
C GLU A 192 -3.46 -1.53 -12.02
N LEU A 193 -3.32 -0.36 -11.39
CA LEU A 193 -4.42 0.57 -11.18
C LEU A 193 -4.93 1.15 -12.50
N ALA A 194 -4.04 1.47 -13.44
CA ALA A 194 -4.42 1.84 -14.81
C ALA A 194 -5.21 0.72 -15.49
N GLY A 195 -4.80 -0.54 -15.31
CA GLY A 195 -5.49 -1.73 -15.80
C GLY A 195 -6.93 -1.80 -15.30
N TYR A 196 -7.15 -1.60 -14.00
CA TYR A 196 -8.49 -1.54 -13.41
C TYR A 196 -9.30 -0.34 -13.92
N PHE A 197 -8.71 0.84 -13.96
CA PHE A 197 -9.37 2.03 -14.50
C PHE A 197 -9.88 1.81 -15.94
N TYR A 198 -9.07 1.21 -16.80
CA TYR A 198 -9.49 0.91 -18.17
C TYR A 198 -10.49 -0.24 -18.25
N LEU A 199 -10.46 -1.19 -17.30
CA LEU A 199 -11.48 -2.24 -17.19
C LEU A 199 -12.84 -1.62 -16.86
N ASP A 200 -12.88 -0.81 -15.81
CA ASP A 200 -14.09 -0.18 -15.27
C ASP A 200 -14.68 0.84 -16.25
N THR A 201 -13.85 1.49 -17.06
CA THR A 201 -14.30 2.41 -18.13
C THR A 201 -14.57 1.72 -19.47
N GLY A 202 -14.64 0.39 -19.51
CA GLY A 202 -15.05 -0.40 -20.69
C GLY A 202 -13.98 -0.53 -21.79
N LYS A 203 -12.74 -0.08 -21.56
CA LYS A 203 -11.64 -0.11 -22.54
C LYS A 203 -10.80 -1.39 -22.39
N LYS A 204 -11.41 -2.55 -22.63
CA LYS A 204 -10.83 -3.88 -22.38
C LYS A 204 -9.42 -4.07 -22.95
N MET A 205 -9.16 -3.67 -24.20
CA MET A 205 -7.84 -3.85 -24.83
C MET A 205 -6.74 -3.04 -24.12
N LYS A 206 -7.05 -1.81 -23.67
CA LYS A 206 -6.11 -1.01 -22.86
C LYS A 206 -5.90 -1.65 -21.50
N SER A 207 -6.97 -2.13 -20.87
CA SER A 207 -6.90 -2.83 -19.59
C SER A 207 -5.94 -4.03 -19.63
N ILE A 208 -6.06 -4.91 -20.63
CA ILE A 208 -5.17 -6.06 -20.82
C ILE A 208 -3.71 -5.62 -20.99
N HIS A 209 -3.47 -4.57 -21.77
CA HIS A 209 -2.11 -4.03 -21.95
C HIS A 209 -1.47 -3.63 -20.61
N TYR A 210 -2.17 -2.83 -19.81
CA TYR A 210 -1.64 -2.38 -18.52
C TYR A 210 -1.51 -3.53 -17.50
N PHE A 211 -2.44 -4.49 -17.46
CA PHE A 211 -2.29 -5.68 -16.63
C PHE A 211 -1.08 -6.54 -17.04
N SER A 212 -0.79 -6.64 -18.35
CA SER A 212 0.39 -7.34 -18.84
C SER A 212 1.68 -6.66 -18.40
N GLN A 213 1.73 -5.33 -18.44
CA GLN A 213 2.87 -4.56 -17.94
C GLN A 213 3.04 -4.71 -16.42
N ALA A 214 1.94 -4.64 -15.67
CA ALA A 214 1.95 -4.87 -14.22
C ALA A 214 2.45 -6.28 -13.86
N PHE A 215 1.98 -7.31 -14.57
CA PHE A 215 2.44 -8.69 -14.40
C PHE A 215 3.96 -8.80 -14.59
N GLN A 216 4.48 -8.23 -15.68
CA GLN A 216 5.91 -8.24 -15.96
C GLN A 216 6.70 -7.53 -14.86
N LYS A 217 6.26 -6.34 -14.44
CA LYS A 217 6.97 -5.53 -13.44
C LYS A 217 6.94 -6.15 -12.03
N TYR A 218 5.82 -6.77 -11.63
CA TYR A 218 5.78 -7.55 -10.39
C TYR A 218 6.69 -8.77 -10.44
N THR A 219 6.77 -9.44 -11.60
CA THR A 219 7.69 -10.57 -11.79
C THR A 219 9.15 -10.11 -11.70
N GLU A 220 9.51 -9.02 -12.38
CA GLU A 220 10.85 -8.40 -12.31
C GLU A 220 11.22 -7.97 -10.88
N TRP A 221 10.25 -7.48 -10.10
CA TRP A 221 10.47 -7.10 -8.70
C TRP A 221 10.55 -8.29 -7.73
N GLY A 222 10.08 -9.49 -8.14
CA GLY A 222 10.08 -10.70 -7.31
C GLY A 222 8.76 -10.98 -6.57
N ALA A 223 7.71 -10.21 -6.82
CA ALA A 223 6.38 -10.43 -6.24
C ALA A 223 5.55 -11.44 -7.05
N LEU A 224 6.02 -12.69 -7.12
CA LEU A 224 5.47 -13.72 -8.01
C LEU A 224 4.02 -14.09 -7.68
N ALA A 225 3.68 -14.26 -6.40
CA ALA A 225 2.30 -14.53 -6.01
C ALA A 225 1.40 -13.36 -6.39
N LYS A 226 1.85 -12.12 -6.19
CA LYS A 226 1.09 -10.95 -6.63
C LYS A 226 0.92 -10.93 -8.16
N ALA A 227 1.98 -11.17 -8.93
CA ALA A 227 1.92 -11.24 -10.39
C ALA A 227 0.89 -12.29 -10.86
N SER A 228 0.90 -13.49 -10.25
CA SER A 228 -0.04 -14.57 -10.59
C SER A 228 -1.53 -14.16 -10.45
N THR A 229 -1.85 -13.26 -9.53
CA THR A 229 -3.24 -12.76 -9.35
C THR A 229 -3.76 -12.00 -10.57
N LEU A 230 -2.86 -11.46 -11.39
CA LEU A 230 -3.20 -10.68 -12.58
C LEU A 230 -3.41 -11.53 -13.82
N SER A 231 -2.94 -12.78 -13.83
CA SER A 231 -3.05 -13.67 -15.00
C SER A 231 -4.50 -13.92 -15.43
N LYS A 232 -5.47 -13.80 -14.52
CA LYS A 232 -6.91 -13.89 -14.83
C LYS A 232 -7.43 -12.77 -15.74
N TYR A 233 -6.71 -11.66 -15.88
CA TYR A 233 -7.07 -10.54 -16.75
C TYR A 233 -6.35 -10.55 -18.10
N LEU A 234 -5.43 -11.50 -18.32
CA LEU A 234 -4.62 -11.58 -19.54
C LEU A 234 -5.20 -12.52 -20.61
N ASN A 235 -6.30 -13.21 -20.29
CA ASN A 235 -6.96 -14.20 -21.12
C ASN A 235 -8.33 -13.71 -21.65
#